data_AF-A0A9E5QSL1-F1
#
_entry.id   AF-A0A9E5QSL1-F1
#
_cell.length_a   1.000
_cell.length_b   1.000
_cell.length_c   1.000
_cell.angle_alpha   90.00
_cell.angle_beta   90.00
_cell.angle_gamma   90.00
#
_symmetry.space_group_name_H-M   'P 1'
#
loop_
_entity.id
_entity.type
_entity.pdbx_description
1 polymer ?
#
loop_
_entity_poly.entity_id
_entity_poly.type
_entity_poly.pdbx_seq_one_letter_code
_entity_poly.pdbx_strand_id
1 'polypeptide(L)'
;MNQASLLQLFVQEAQEQQAIFEQYLAQLESNPDDLAGLDALFRIMHTLKANAMALEQKPIGELAHFLEDLLNLVRKKNSASRLTGLPIYFRPTTSSIK
;
A
#
# COMPACT_ATOMS: atom_id res chain seq x y z
N MET A 1 -11.32 -0.40 31.93
CA MET A 1 -11.63 -1.19 30.71
C MET A 1 -11.09 -2.60 30.90
N ASN A 2 -11.83 -3.61 30.45
CA ASN A 2 -11.37 -5.01 30.42
C ASN A 2 -10.90 -5.37 29.01
N GLN A 3 -10.23 -6.52 28.85
CA GLN A 3 -9.70 -6.97 27.55
C GLN A 3 -10.80 -7.06 26.47
N ALA A 4 -11.98 -7.55 26.84
CA ALA A 4 -13.12 -7.65 25.91
C ALA A 4 -13.55 -6.28 25.37
N SER A 5 -13.60 -5.25 26.22
CA SER A 5 -13.95 -3.88 25.79
C SER A 5 -12.90 -3.25 24.87
N LEU A 6 -11.62 -3.59 25.05
CA LEU A 6 -10.54 -3.14 24.15
C LEU A 6 -10.65 -3.80 22.78
N LEU A 7 -10.95 -5.09 22.73
CA LEU A 7 -11.15 -5.81 21.47
C LEU A 7 -12.38 -5.31 20.71
N GLN A 8 -13.47 -4.98 21.42
CA GLN A 8 -14.66 -4.40 20.78
C GLN A 8 -14.35 -3.04 20.15
N LEU A 9 -13.64 -2.17 20.88
CA LEU A 9 -13.21 -0.88 20.34
C LEU A 9 -12.31 -1.06 19.11
N PHE A 10 -11.35 -1.97 19.18
CA PHE A 10 -10.47 -2.29 18.06
C PHE A 10 -11.23 -2.77 16.82
N VAL A 11 -12.21 -3.65 16.99
CA VAL A 11 -13.04 -4.13 15.86
C VAL A 11 -13.82 -2.98 15.25
N GLN A 12 -14.39 -2.10 16.07
CA GLN A 12 -15.10 -0.92 15.58
C GLN A 12 -14.16 0.00 14.78
N GLU A 13 -13.00 0.36 15.35
CA GLU A 13 -12.00 1.18 14.66
C GLU A 13 -11.53 0.53 13.37
N ALA A 14 -11.28 -0.78 13.38
CA ALA A 14 -10.87 -1.52 12.19
C ALA A 14 -11.93 -1.49 11.08
N GLN A 15 -13.22 -1.56 11.42
CA GLN A 15 -14.32 -1.44 10.46
C GLN A 15 -14.44 -0.03 9.88
N GLU A 16 -14.28 1.01 10.70
CA GLU A 16 -14.25 2.39 10.24
C GLU A 16 -13.07 2.64 9.28
N GLN A 17 -11.89 2.14 9.65
CA GLN A 17 -10.70 2.20 8.80
C GLN A 17 -10.85 1.38 7.50
N GLN A 18 -11.50 0.22 7.56
CA GLN A 18 -11.79 -0.60 6.37
C GLN A 18 -12.67 0.17 5.37
N ALA A 19 -13.72 0.85 5.83
CA ALA A 19 -14.57 1.64 4.94
C ALA A 19 -13.79 2.77 4.23
N ILE A 20 -12.86 3.42 4.94
CA ILE A 20 -11.97 4.43 4.35
C ILE A 20 -10.98 3.79 3.37
N PHE A 21 -10.44 2.61 3.71
CA PHE A 21 -9.54 1.86 2.85
C PHE A 21 -10.19 1.53 1.49
N GLU A 22 -11.43 1.04 1.51
CA GLU A 22 -12.19 0.72 0.29
C GLU A 22 -12.41 1.95 -0.60
N GLN A 23 -12.63 3.12 -0.02
CA GLN A 23 -12.77 4.38 -0.79
C GLN A 23 -11.47 4.75 -1.50
N TYR A 24 -10.34 4.69 -0.81
CA TYR A 24 -9.04 4.98 -1.43
C TYR A 24 -8.64 3.92 -2.46
N LEU A 25 -9.05 2.67 -2.26
CA LEU A 25 -8.82 1.61 -3.24
C LEU A 25 -9.58 1.91 -4.55
N ALA A 26 -10.87 2.25 -4.45
CA ALA A 26 -11.68 2.64 -5.61
C ALA A 26 -11.15 3.90 -6.32
N GLN A 27 -10.63 4.86 -5.55
CA GLN A 27 -9.95 6.04 -6.11
C GLN A 27 -8.68 5.64 -6.88
N LEU A 28 -7.88 4.73 -6.32
CA LEU A 28 -6.66 4.23 -6.96
C LEU A 28 -6.96 3.40 -8.22
N GLU A 29 -8.06 2.64 -8.24
CA GLU A 29 -8.53 1.95 -9.45
C GLU A 29 -8.82 2.94 -10.59
N SER A 30 -9.35 4.12 -10.25
CA SER A 30 -9.65 5.18 -11.23
C SER A 30 -8.40 6.00 -11.60
N ASN A 31 -7.44 6.15 -10.67
CA ASN A 31 -6.21 6.90 -10.85
C ASN A 31 -5.00 6.18 -10.21
N PRO A 32 -4.35 5.25 -10.90
CA PRO A 32 -3.24 4.44 -10.35
C PRO A 32 -1.99 5.23 -9.94
N ASP A 33 -1.85 6.47 -10.43
CA ASP A 33 -0.72 7.36 -10.14
C ASP A 33 -0.99 8.26 -8.92
N ASP A 34 -2.12 8.08 -8.22
CA ASP A 34 -2.44 8.84 -7.01
C ASP A 34 -1.56 8.42 -5.82
N LEU A 35 -0.38 9.03 -5.74
CA LEU A 35 0.56 8.82 -4.65
C LEU A 35 -0.02 9.21 -3.28
N ALA A 36 -0.92 10.20 -3.22
CA ALA A 36 -1.55 10.60 -1.97
C ALA A 36 -2.55 9.55 -1.48
N GLY A 37 -3.31 8.95 -2.40
CA GLY A 37 -4.17 7.79 -2.12
C GLY A 37 -3.36 6.57 -1.64
N LEU A 38 -2.25 6.26 -2.30
CA LEU A 38 -1.33 5.20 -1.86
C LEU A 38 -0.75 5.45 -0.46
N ASP A 39 -0.38 6.69 -0.15
CA ASP A 39 0.09 7.10 1.17
C ASP A 39 -0.99 7.00 2.26
N ALA A 40 -2.24 7.25 1.90
CA ALA A 40 -3.37 7.06 2.80
C ALA A 40 -3.58 5.57 3.10
N LEU A 41 -3.64 4.71 2.07
CA LEU A 41 -3.77 3.26 2.22
C LEU A 41 -2.66 2.66 3.10
N PHE A 42 -1.41 3.09 2.89
CA PHE A 42 -0.28 2.64 3.70
C PHE A 42 -0.45 3.00 5.17
N ARG A 43 -0.86 4.24 5.49
CA ARG A 43 -1.08 4.68 6.87
C ARG A 43 -2.20 3.91 7.56
N ILE A 44 -3.29 3.61 6.85
CA ILE A 44 -4.40 2.82 7.38
C ILE A 44 -3.90 1.43 7.79
N MET A 45 -3.16 0.74 6.93
CA MET A 45 -2.59 -0.58 7.23
C MET A 45 -1.55 -0.52 8.36
N HIS A 46 -0.74 0.53 8.41
CA HIS A 46 0.23 0.74 9.49
C HIS A 46 -0.44 0.84 10.86
N THR A 47 -1.50 1.64 10.96
CA THR A 47 -2.29 1.79 12.19
C THR A 47 -2.98 0.48 12.55
N LEU A 48 -3.61 -0.20 11.59
CA LEU A 48 -4.27 -1.49 11.82
C LEU A 48 -3.27 -2.55 12.34
N LYS A 49 -2.08 -2.63 11.75
CA LYS A 49 -1.00 -3.51 12.21
C LYS A 49 -0.60 -3.20 13.65
N ALA A 50 -0.27 -1.94 13.95
CA ALA A 50 0.17 -1.53 15.27
C ALA A 50 -0.89 -1.86 16.34
N ASN A 51 -2.15 -1.55 16.07
CA ASN A 51 -3.26 -1.81 16.97
C ASN A 51 -3.50 -3.32 17.17
N ALA A 52 -3.44 -4.10 16.09
CA ALA A 52 -3.60 -5.56 16.16
C ALA A 52 -2.47 -6.21 16.97
N MET A 53 -1.22 -5.81 16.75
CA MET A 53 -0.08 -6.34 17.51
C MET A 53 -0.14 -5.95 19.00
N ALA A 54 -0.57 -4.73 19.31
CA ALA A 54 -0.76 -4.26 20.69
C ALA A 54 -1.82 -5.07 21.45
N LEU A 55 -2.81 -5.61 20.74
CA LEU A 55 -3.87 -6.45 21.29
C LEU A 55 -3.61 -7.95 21.10
N GLU A 56 -2.37 -8.32 20.77
CA GLU A 56 -1.91 -9.69 20.55
C GLU A 56 -2.69 -10.45 19.44
N GLN A 57 -3.37 -9.72 18.55
CA GLN A 57 -4.08 -10.26 17.39
C GLN A 57 -3.11 -10.51 16.23
N LYS A 58 -2.17 -11.44 16.43
CA LYS A 58 -1.08 -11.73 15.48
C LYS A 58 -1.54 -11.99 14.04
N PRO A 59 -2.58 -12.80 13.77
CA PRO A 59 -3.01 -13.07 12.40
C PRO A 59 -3.42 -11.81 11.64
N ILE A 60 -4.07 -10.86 12.35
CA ILE A 60 -4.50 -9.58 11.78
C ILE A 60 -3.30 -8.66 11.54
N GLY A 61 -2.36 -8.62 12.50
CA GLY A 61 -1.12 -7.86 12.36
C GLY A 61 -0.26 -8.33 11.18
N GLU A 62 -0.15 -9.65 10.97
CA GLU A 62 0.57 -10.23 9.84
C GLU A 62 -0.10 -9.93 8.50
N LEU A 63 -1.43 -9.98 8.43
CA LEU A 63 -2.18 -9.59 7.23
C LEU A 63 -1.95 -8.11 6.89
N ALA A 64 -2.05 -7.22 7.88
CA ALA A 64 -1.83 -5.79 7.67
C ALA A 64 -0.38 -5.50 7.22
N HIS A 65 0.59 -6.23 7.74
CA HIS A 65 1.99 -6.13 7.31
C HIS A 65 2.17 -6.57 5.85
N PHE A 66 1.57 -7.69 5.44
CA PHE A 66 1.59 -8.12 4.04
C PHE A 66 0.99 -7.07 3.09
N LEU A 67 -0.11 -6.42 3.51
CA LEU A 67 -0.74 -5.35 2.73
C LEU A 67 0.14 -4.09 2.66
N GLU A 68 0.83 -3.70 3.74
CA GLU A 68 1.83 -2.62 3.70
C GLU A 68 2.94 -2.90 2.66
N ASP A 69 3.46 -4.13 2.64
CA ASP A 69 4.50 -4.53 1.70
C ASP A 69 4.02 -4.46 0.25
N LEU A 70 2.81 -4.93 -0.04
CA LEU A 70 2.20 -4.81 -1.36
C LEU A 70 2.04 -3.35 -1.80
N LEU A 71 1.51 -2.50 -0.93
CA LEU A 71 1.35 -1.07 -1.21
C LEU A 71 2.71 -0.38 -1.44
N ASN A 72 3.73 -0.76 -0.69
CA ASN A 72 5.09 -0.25 -0.87
C ASN A 72 5.69 -0.65 -2.24
N LEU A 73 5.41 -1.87 -2.72
CA LEU A 73 5.84 -2.29 -4.06
C LEU A 73 5.16 -1.45 -5.16
N VAL A 74 3.87 -1.15 -5.02
CA VAL A 74 3.14 -0.29 -5.96
C VAL A 74 3.73 1.13 -5.96
N ARG A 75 3.99 1.70 -4.79
CA ARG A 75 4.64 3.02 -4.64
C ARG A 75 6.02 3.07 -5.32
N LYS A 76 6.85 2.05 -5.14
CA LYS A 76 8.18 1.96 -5.76
C LYS A 76 8.10 1.89 -7.29
N LYS A 77 7.13 1.17 -7.85
CA LYS A 77 6.90 1.13 -9.30
C LYS A 77 6.49 2.50 -9.85
N ASN A 78 5.62 3.23 -9.17
CA ASN A 78 5.24 4.60 -9.56
C ASN A 78 6.41 5.60 -9.42
N SER A 79 7.37 5.32 -8.55
CA SER A 79 8.58 6.15 -8.39
C SER A 79 9.64 5.90 -9.47
N ALA A 80 9.59 4.74 -10.15
CA ALA A 80 10.58 4.33 -11.14
C ALA A 80 10.38 4.98 -12.53
N SER A 81 9.25 5.64 -12.78
CA SER A 81 8.98 6.36 -14.04
C SER A 81 9.62 7.76 -14.11
N ARG A 82 10.27 8.24 -13.04
CA ARG A 82 10.82 9.60 -12.96
C ARG A 82 12.34 9.72 -13.13
N LEU A 83 13.06 8.63 -13.38
CA LEU A 83 14.48 8.69 -13.73
C LEU A 83 14.68 8.75 -15.25
N THR A 84 14.06 9.74 -15.90
CA THR A 84 14.53 10.22 -17.21
C THR A 84 15.81 11.02 -16.98
N GLY A 85 16.95 10.33 -16.90
CA GLY A 85 18.24 10.96 -16.63
C GLY A 85 19.47 10.12 -16.99
N LEU A 86 19.31 9.00 -17.70
CA LEU A 86 20.43 8.25 -18.25
C LEU A 86 20.16 8.01 -19.74
N PRO A 87 21.08 8.39 -20.65
CA PRO A 87 20.87 8.19 -22.07
C PRO A 87 20.81 6.70 -22.35
N ILE A 88 19.62 6.21 -22.67
CA ILE A 88 19.44 4.88 -23.24
C ILE A 88 20.14 4.93 -24.59
N TYR A 89 21.36 4.41 -24.65
CA TYR A 89 22.08 4.16 -25.89
C TYR A 89 21.35 3.06 -26.65
N PHE A 90 20.31 3.45 -27.39
CA PHE A 90 19.67 2.60 -28.37
C PHE A 90 20.55 2.60 -29.61
N ARG A 91 21.26 1.50 -29.85
CA ARG A 91 22.06 1.30 -31.06
C ARG A 91 21.18 0.57 -32.08
N PRO A 92 20.72 1.21 -33.17
CA PRO A 92 20.04 0.49 -34.24
C PRO A 92 21.09 -0.31 -35.04
N THR A 93 21.01 -1.63 -35.01
CA THR A 93 21.75 -2.50 -35.92
C THR A 93 21.05 -2.51 -37.28
N THR A 94 21.38 -1.56 -38.15
CA THR A 94 21.13 -1.74 -39.57
C THR A 94 22.12 -2.75 -40.11
N SER A 95 21.67 -4.00 -40.20
CA SER A 95 22.30 -5.02 -41.04
C SER A 95 22.09 -4.60 -42.49
N SER A 96 23.12 -3.98 -43.08
CA SER A 96 23.31 -3.92 -44.53
C SER A 96 24.21 -5.11 -44.88
N ILE A 97 23.63 -6.15 -45.46
CA ILE A 97 24.41 -7.15 -46.20
C ILE A 97 23.67 -7.38 -47.52
N LYS A 98 24.25 -6.84 -48.59
CA LYS A 98 24.12 -7.37 -49.95
C LYS A 98 24.86 -8.69 -50.05
#